data_AF-A0A259NQB1-F1
#
_entry.id   AF-A0A259NQB1-F1
#
_cell.length_a   1.000
_cell.length_b   1.000
_cell.length_c   1.000
_cell.angle_alpha   90.00
_cell.angle_beta   90.00
_cell.angle_gamma   90.00
#
_symmetry.space_group_name_H-M   'P 1'
#
loop_
_entity.id
_entity.type
_entity.pdbx_description
1 polymer ?
#
loop_
_entity_poly.entity_id
_entity_poly.type
_entity_poly.pdbx_seq_one_letter_code
_entity_poly.pdbx_strand_id
1 'polypeptide(L)'
;MPTQQLDYFTSLVAEDEHLPLTEAAVAVAQHAYPDLDVQGVLDQIDQWGTKLKQRITPDTPPIQRLQLLKHFFYNELGFGPNPNDFYAPENSYLHQIIENRRGIPISLAILMMELGQQIGLNIRGVSFPNHFMMRISLQQGEIIMDPLTGESLSKNQLQEMLDPYLDAKGYRGELSLPLNIFLRASSSREILSRF
;
A
#
# COMPACT_ATOMS: atom_id res chain seq x y z
N MET A 1 16.89 26.87 -7.93
CA MET A 1 15.43 27.04 -7.93
C MET A 1 14.83 25.89 -7.15
N PRO A 2 14.74 25.96 -5.81
CA PRO A 2 14.23 24.86 -4.98
C PRO A 2 12.69 24.74 -4.95
N THR A 3 11.94 25.54 -5.71
CA THR A 3 10.46 25.62 -5.62
C THR A 3 9.70 24.69 -6.57
N GLN A 4 10.22 24.40 -7.76
CA GLN A 4 9.45 23.74 -8.83
C GLN A 4 9.00 22.29 -8.51
N GLN A 5 9.77 21.54 -7.73
CA GLN A 5 9.45 20.15 -7.35
C GLN A 5 8.37 20.10 -6.26
N LEU A 6 8.44 21.01 -5.29
CA LEU A 6 7.39 21.19 -4.30
C LEU A 6 6.10 21.68 -4.97
N ASP A 7 6.20 22.51 -6.00
CA ASP A 7 5.03 22.98 -6.77
C ASP A 7 4.33 21.80 -7.50
N TYR A 8 5.10 20.87 -8.08
CA TYR A 8 4.54 19.66 -8.70
C TYR A 8 3.85 18.75 -7.68
N PHE A 9 4.52 18.39 -6.59
CA PHE A 9 3.87 17.62 -5.52
C PHE A 9 2.62 18.34 -4.98
N THR A 10 2.70 19.66 -4.75
CA THR A 10 1.56 20.48 -4.30
C THR A 10 0.39 20.40 -5.27
N SER A 11 0.66 20.38 -6.58
CA SER A 11 -0.40 20.23 -7.58
C SER A 11 -1.11 18.87 -7.51
N LEU A 12 -0.37 17.79 -7.21
CA LEU A 12 -0.93 16.44 -7.08
C LEU A 12 -1.83 16.29 -5.85
N VAL A 13 -1.50 17.00 -4.77
CA VAL A 13 -2.24 16.92 -3.49
C VAL A 13 -3.19 18.10 -3.27
N ALA A 14 -3.45 18.90 -4.31
CA ALA A 14 -4.34 20.06 -4.24
C ALA A 14 -5.80 19.67 -3.97
N GLU A 15 -6.23 18.51 -4.49
CA GLU A 15 -7.59 17.98 -4.34
C GLU A 15 -7.58 16.56 -3.75
N ASP A 16 -8.63 16.20 -3.03
CA ASP A 16 -8.76 14.89 -2.37
C ASP A 16 -9.40 13.82 -3.25
N GLU A 17 -10.36 14.21 -4.08
CA GLU A 17 -11.21 13.26 -4.81
C GLU A 17 -10.42 12.46 -5.87
N HIS A 18 -9.40 13.07 -6.47
CA HIS A 18 -8.62 12.50 -7.55
C HIS A 18 -7.11 12.42 -7.26
N LEU A 19 -6.72 12.43 -5.97
CA LEU A 19 -5.31 12.41 -5.57
C LEU A 19 -4.61 11.14 -6.11
N PRO A 20 -3.66 11.26 -7.06
CA PRO A 20 -2.95 10.12 -7.62
C PRO A 20 -1.91 9.61 -6.62
N LEU A 21 -2.34 8.71 -5.74
CA LEU A 21 -1.55 8.26 -4.57
C LEU A 21 -0.14 7.80 -4.94
N THR A 22 0.00 6.95 -5.96
CA THR A 22 1.29 6.39 -6.39
C THR A 22 2.21 7.50 -6.88
N GLU A 23 1.74 8.36 -7.78
CA GLU A 23 2.50 9.50 -8.32
C GLU A 23 2.90 10.49 -7.23
N ALA A 24 1.98 10.85 -6.34
CA ALA A 24 2.27 11.70 -5.20
C ALA A 24 3.32 11.06 -4.27
N ALA A 25 3.23 9.76 -3.98
CA ALA A 25 4.21 9.04 -3.16
C ALA A 25 5.61 8.99 -3.80
N VAL A 26 5.69 8.87 -5.13
CA VAL A 26 6.98 8.99 -5.85
C VAL A 26 7.50 10.43 -5.78
N ALA A 27 6.64 11.42 -6.03
CA ALA A 27 7.01 12.83 -6.07
C ALA A 27 7.51 13.37 -4.71
N VAL A 28 7.02 12.85 -3.57
CA VAL A 28 7.55 13.21 -2.23
C VAL A 28 9.06 13.03 -2.14
N ALA A 29 9.60 11.99 -2.79
CA ALA A 29 11.03 11.71 -2.75
C ALA A 29 11.89 12.79 -3.42
N GLN A 30 11.32 13.66 -4.27
CA GLN A 30 12.05 14.76 -4.91
C GLN A 30 12.61 15.78 -3.90
N HIS A 31 12.07 15.83 -2.68
CA HIS A 31 12.65 16.62 -1.60
C HIS A 31 14.08 16.17 -1.24
N ALA A 32 14.32 14.85 -1.22
CA ALA A 32 15.63 14.25 -0.91
C ALA A 32 16.45 13.94 -2.18
N TYR A 33 15.79 13.68 -3.31
CA TYR A 33 16.38 13.33 -4.59
C TYR A 33 15.87 14.29 -5.68
N PRO A 34 16.40 15.52 -5.79
CA PRO A 34 15.88 16.52 -6.72
C PRO A 34 15.87 16.08 -8.19
N ASP A 35 16.82 15.23 -8.59
CA ASP A 35 16.94 14.76 -9.97
C ASP A 35 16.13 13.48 -10.26
N LEU A 36 15.26 13.05 -9.32
CA LEU A 36 14.42 11.87 -9.50
C LEU A 36 13.46 12.05 -10.69
N ASP A 37 13.56 11.12 -11.63
CA ASP A 37 12.62 10.95 -12.74
C ASP A 37 11.36 10.22 -12.26
N VAL A 38 10.34 11.01 -11.89
CA VAL A 38 9.04 10.48 -11.44
C VAL A 38 8.37 9.66 -12.55
N GLN A 39 8.45 10.10 -13.80
CA GLN A 39 7.78 9.42 -14.91
C GLN A 39 8.43 8.07 -15.18
N GLY A 40 9.76 7.98 -15.16
CA GLY A 40 10.48 6.72 -15.32
C GLY A 40 10.11 5.68 -14.25
N VAL A 41 9.86 6.12 -13.02
CA VAL A 41 9.38 5.25 -11.93
C VAL A 41 7.96 4.72 -12.23
N LEU A 42 7.04 5.59 -12.65
CA LEU A 42 5.67 5.21 -12.98
C LEU A 42 5.63 4.27 -14.19
N ASP A 43 6.41 4.56 -15.23
CA ASP A 43 6.52 3.73 -16.43
C ASP A 43 6.97 2.30 -16.07
N GLN A 44 7.86 2.15 -15.09
CA GLN A 44 8.29 0.83 -14.63
C GLN A 44 7.18 0.06 -13.90
N ILE A 45 6.34 0.73 -13.11
CA ILE A 45 5.17 0.12 -12.48
C ILE A 45 4.15 -0.29 -13.55
N ASP A 46 3.92 0.54 -14.57
CA ASP A 46 3.02 0.24 -15.69
C ASP A 46 3.50 -0.94 -16.54
N GLN A 47 4.82 -1.10 -16.71
CA GLN A 47 5.38 -2.28 -17.36
C GLN A 47 5.05 -3.56 -16.59
N TRP A 48 5.09 -3.53 -15.25
CA TRP A 48 4.68 -4.66 -14.41
C TRP A 48 3.18 -4.93 -14.49
N GLY A 49 2.35 -3.88 -14.42
CA GLY A 49 0.91 -4.02 -14.59
C GLY A 49 0.53 -4.58 -15.96
N THR A 50 1.24 -4.18 -17.02
CA THR A 50 1.08 -4.75 -18.37
C THR A 50 1.44 -6.23 -18.43
N LYS A 51 2.56 -6.63 -17.82
CA LYS A 51 2.97 -8.05 -17.71
C LYS A 51 1.94 -8.88 -16.94
N LEU A 52 1.35 -8.32 -15.88
CA LEU A 52 0.27 -8.97 -15.12
C LEU A 52 -1.01 -9.11 -15.95
N LYS A 53 -1.44 -8.05 -16.63
CA LYS A 53 -2.65 -8.05 -17.50
C LYS A 53 -2.58 -9.14 -18.56
N GLN A 54 -1.41 -9.41 -19.14
CA GLN A 54 -1.22 -10.47 -20.14
C GLN A 54 -1.51 -11.89 -19.60
N ARG A 55 -1.54 -12.08 -18.28
CA ARG A 55 -1.83 -13.37 -17.62
C ARG A 55 -3.31 -13.53 -17.23
N ILE A 56 -4.12 -12.50 -17.47
CA ILE A 56 -5.49 -12.40 -16.99
C ILE A 56 -6.41 -12.30 -18.19
N THR A 57 -7.41 -13.18 -18.23
CA THR A 57 -8.53 -13.10 -19.16
C THR A 57 -9.70 -12.33 -18.53
N PRO A 58 -10.65 -11.80 -19.32
CA PRO A 58 -11.86 -11.17 -18.79
C PRO A 58 -12.59 -12.05 -17.77
N ASP A 59 -12.62 -13.36 -17.99
CA ASP A 59 -13.31 -14.35 -17.13
C ASP A 59 -12.50 -14.79 -15.91
N THR A 60 -11.25 -14.35 -15.76
CA THR A 60 -10.42 -14.72 -14.61
C THR A 60 -11.04 -14.16 -13.32
N PRO A 61 -11.45 -14.99 -12.35
CA PRO A 61 -12.13 -14.53 -11.14
C PRO A 61 -11.24 -13.63 -10.27
N PRO A 62 -11.81 -12.67 -9.51
CA PRO A 62 -11.05 -11.77 -8.65
C PRO A 62 -10.09 -12.49 -7.69
N ILE A 63 -10.51 -13.61 -7.10
CA ILE A 63 -9.64 -14.38 -6.20
C ILE A 63 -8.41 -14.95 -6.93
N GLN A 64 -8.56 -15.37 -8.19
CA GLN A 64 -7.44 -15.87 -8.99
C GLN A 64 -6.51 -14.73 -9.40
N ARG A 65 -7.06 -13.56 -9.76
CA ARG A 65 -6.27 -12.34 -10.02
C ARG A 65 -5.43 -11.95 -8.80
N LEU A 66 -6.00 -12.05 -7.59
CA LEU A 66 -5.28 -11.79 -6.35
C LEU A 66 -4.12 -12.78 -6.14
N GLN A 67 -4.32 -14.08 -6.41
CA GLN A 67 -3.23 -15.06 -6.31
C GLN A 67 -2.11 -14.80 -7.33
N LEU A 68 -2.47 -14.45 -8.58
CA LEU A 68 -1.50 -14.07 -9.61
C LEU A 68 -0.70 -12.84 -9.20
N LEU A 69 -1.38 -11.81 -8.69
CA LEU A 69 -0.75 -10.59 -8.19
C LEU A 69 0.21 -10.90 -7.03
N LYS A 70 -0.23 -11.66 -6.02
CA LYS A 70 0.62 -12.06 -4.89
C LYS A 70 1.86 -12.80 -5.36
N HIS A 71 1.69 -13.80 -6.21
CA HIS A 71 2.82 -14.58 -6.72
C HIS A 71 3.80 -13.69 -7.48
N PHE A 72 3.28 -12.84 -8.37
CA PHE A 72 4.12 -11.93 -9.13
C PHE A 72 4.86 -10.94 -8.23
N PHE A 73 4.19 -10.37 -7.23
CA PHE A 73 4.77 -9.35 -6.33
C PHE A 73 5.81 -9.94 -5.38
N TYR A 74 5.49 -11.02 -4.67
CA TYR A 74 6.34 -11.57 -3.63
C TYR A 74 7.35 -12.61 -4.14
N ASN A 75 7.01 -13.40 -5.17
CA ASN A 75 7.89 -14.47 -5.66
C ASN A 75 8.70 -14.05 -6.89
N GLU A 76 8.08 -13.39 -7.88
CA GLU A 76 8.79 -13.03 -9.12
C GLU A 76 9.57 -11.73 -9.00
N LEU A 77 8.94 -10.66 -8.47
CA LEU A 77 9.61 -9.39 -8.21
C LEU A 77 10.41 -9.41 -6.90
N GLY A 78 10.06 -10.32 -5.97
CA GLY A 78 10.82 -10.53 -4.74
C GLY A 78 10.66 -9.44 -3.68
N PHE A 79 9.56 -8.68 -3.72
CA PHE A 79 9.29 -7.63 -2.73
C PHE A 79 9.10 -8.21 -1.32
N GLY A 80 9.54 -7.48 -0.31
CA GLY A 80 9.37 -7.86 1.10
C GLY A 80 9.98 -6.84 2.05
N PRO A 81 10.00 -7.13 3.36
CA PRO A 81 10.63 -6.25 4.35
C PRO A 81 12.15 -6.21 4.16
N ASN A 82 12.79 -5.13 4.61
CA ASN A 82 14.23 -5.08 4.79
C ASN A 82 14.61 -5.74 6.14
N PRO A 83 15.23 -6.93 6.14
CA PRO A 83 15.58 -7.60 7.40
C PRO A 83 16.82 -7.01 8.07
N ASN A 84 17.66 -6.28 7.30
CA ASN A 84 18.92 -5.75 7.80
C ASN A 84 18.73 -4.40 8.48
N ASP A 85 17.87 -3.55 7.91
CA ASP A 85 17.51 -2.28 8.51
C ASP A 85 16.08 -1.91 8.09
N PHE A 86 15.12 -2.19 8.96
CA PHE A 86 13.70 -1.92 8.70
C PHE A 86 13.37 -0.41 8.70
N TYR A 87 14.12 0.40 9.45
CA TYR A 87 13.84 1.82 9.65
C TYR A 87 14.62 2.74 8.73
N ALA A 88 15.43 2.17 7.83
CA ALA A 88 16.10 2.90 6.76
C ALA A 88 15.10 3.76 5.96
N PRO A 89 15.31 5.08 5.82
CA PRO A 89 14.41 5.96 5.07
C PRO A 89 14.14 5.50 3.63
N GLU A 90 15.11 4.82 3.02
CA GLU A 90 15.06 4.25 1.68
C GLU A 90 13.94 3.20 1.54
N ASN A 91 13.54 2.55 2.64
CA ASN A 91 12.41 1.61 2.64
C ASN A 91 11.05 2.30 2.49
N SER A 92 11.01 3.64 2.48
CA SER A 92 9.79 4.43 2.24
C SER A 92 9.77 5.01 0.82
N TYR A 93 10.91 5.32 0.21
CA TYR A 93 10.93 5.92 -1.13
C TYR A 93 10.66 4.89 -2.24
N LEU A 94 9.53 5.02 -2.96
CA LEU A 94 9.12 4.02 -3.96
C LEU A 94 10.19 3.74 -5.03
N HIS A 95 10.94 4.74 -5.48
CA HIS A 95 12.03 4.55 -6.44
C HIS A 95 13.15 3.64 -5.91
N GLN A 96 13.56 3.81 -4.64
CA GLN A 96 14.54 2.93 -3.98
C GLN A 96 13.98 1.52 -3.78
N ILE A 97 12.70 1.41 -3.44
CA ILE A 97 12.04 0.12 -3.18
C ILE A 97 11.92 -0.68 -4.48
N ILE A 98 11.62 -0.02 -5.60
CA ILE A 98 11.57 -0.61 -6.94
C ILE A 98 12.93 -1.20 -7.32
N GLU A 99 14.04 -0.60 -6.90
CA GLU A 99 15.38 -1.13 -7.14
C GLU A 99 15.71 -2.27 -6.17
N ASN A 100 15.55 -2.02 -4.87
CA ASN A 100 16.05 -2.89 -3.80
C ASN A 100 15.11 -4.05 -3.45
N ARG A 101 13.83 -3.96 -3.86
CA ARG A 101 12.74 -4.90 -3.50
C ARG A 101 12.47 -4.98 -2.01
N ARG A 102 12.84 -3.93 -1.25
CA ARG A 102 12.72 -3.88 0.21
C ARG A 102 11.98 -2.62 0.61
N GLY A 103 10.91 -2.76 1.39
CA GLY A 103 10.06 -1.63 1.80
C GLY A 103 9.33 -1.87 3.11
N ILE A 104 8.72 -0.81 3.64
CA ILE A 104 7.82 -0.84 4.81
C ILE A 104 6.37 -1.16 4.41
N PRO A 105 5.47 -1.52 5.35
CA PRO A 105 4.09 -1.89 5.04
C PRO A 105 3.34 -0.93 4.12
N ILE A 106 3.40 0.38 4.37
CA ILE A 106 2.67 1.39 3.58
C ILE A 106 3.19 1.43 2.14
N SER A 107 4.52 1.41 1.98
CA SER A 107 5.16 1.48 0.67
C SER A 107 4.85 0.27 -0.21
N LEU A 108 4.91 -0.95 0.34
CA LEU A 108 4.57 -2.17 -0.39
C LEU A 108 3.08 -2.21 -0.72
N ALA A 109 2.23 -1.73 0.19
CA ALA A 109 0.80 -1.62 -0.06
C ALA A 109 0.47 -0.65 -1.21
N ILE A 110 1.16 0.49 -1.33
CA ILE A 110 0.97 1.43 -2.46
C ILE A 110 1.24 0.72 -3.79
N LEU A 111 2.36 0.00 -3.90
CA LEU A 111 2.68 -0.76 -5.12
C LEU A 111 1.66 -1.88 -5.39
N MET A 112 1.23 -2.62 -4.37
CA MET A 112 0.21 -3.65 -4.52
C MET A 112 -1.16 -3.09 -4.92
N MET A 113 -1.56 -1.94 -4.38
CA MET A 113 -2.80 -1.26 -4.75
C MET A 113 -2.76 -0.80 -6.21
N GLU A 114 -1.66 -0.20 -6.65
CA GLU A 114 -1.47 0.24 -8.04
C GLU A 114 -1.60 -0.95 -9.00
N LEU A 115 -0.80 -2.00 -8.78
CA LEU A 115 -0.84 -3.20 -9.62
C LEU A 115 -2.19 -3.91 -9.57
N GLY A 116 -2.83 -3.94 -8.39
CA GLY A 116 -4.16 -4.49 -8.18
C GLY A 116 -5.23 -3.75 -8.99
N GLN A 117 -5.23 -2.42 -8.94
CA GLN A 117 -6.15 -1.58 -9.71
C GLN A 117 -6.01 -1.87 -11.21
N GLN A 118 -4.77 -1.98 -11.70
CA GLN A 118 -4.51 -2.26 -13.11
C GLN A 118 -5.10 -3.59 -13.59
N ILE A 119 -5.25 -4.59 -12.71
CA ILE A 119 -5.88 -5.87 -13.03
C ILE A 119 -7.35 -5.98 -12.55
N GLY A 120 -7.96 -4.85 -12.19
CA GLY A 120 -9.36 -4.77 -11.79
C GLY A 120 -9.65 -5.32 -10.39
N LEU A 121 -8.66 -5.35 -9.49
CA LEU A 121 -8.87 -5.60 -8.07
C LEU A 121 -9.10 -4.29 -7.32
N ASN A 122 -10.08 -4.29 -6.42
CA ASN A 122 -10.28 -3.18 -5.49
C ASN A 122 -9.51 -3.45 -4.19
N ILE A 123 -8.27 -2.98 -4.13
CA ILE A 123 -7.41 -3.04 -2.96
C ILE A 123 -7.36 -1.65 -2.33
N ARG A 124 -7.62 -1.56 -1.03
CA ARG A 124 -7.60 -0.30 -0.26
C ARG A 124 -6.67 -0.41 0.93
N GLY A 125 -5.91 0.63 1.20
CA GLY A 125 -5.09 0.72 2.41
C GLY A 125 -5.96 0.87 3.66
N VAL A 126 -5.50 0.32 4.78
CA VAL A 126 -6.15 0.42 6.09
C VAL A 126 -5.12 0.87 7.11
N SER A 127 -5.34 2.07 7.63
CA SER A 127 -4.64 2.63 8.79
C SER A 127 -5.07 1.93 10.08
N PHE A 128 -4.38 0.84 10.41
CA PHE A 128 -4.63 0.09 11.65
C PHE A 128 -3.73 0.61 12.79
N PRO A 129 -4.12 0.50 14.07
CA PRO A 129 -3.25 0.88 15.17
C PRO A 129 -1.89 0.16 15.11
N ASN A 130 -0.80 0.95 15.09
CA ASN A 130 0.59 0.51 14.97
C ASN A 130 0.93 -0.31 13.70
N HIS A 131 0.01 -0.47 12.77
CA HIS A 131 0.19 -1.29 11.58
C HIS A 131 -0.40 -0.60 10.34
N PHE A 132 -0.10 -1.15 9.17
CA PHE A 132 -0.80 -0.82 7.94
C PHE A 132 -1.18 -2.12 7.24
N MET A 133 -2.41 -2.20 6.76
CA MET A 133 -2.97 -3.40 6.14
C MET A 133 -3.59 -3.05 4.81
N MET A 134 -3.92 -4.07 4.03
CA MET A 134 -4.70 -3.95 2.81
C MET A 134 -6.05 -4.64 2.99
N ARG A 135 -7.11 -4.01 2.50
CA ARG A 135 -8.45 -4.58 2.40
C ARG A 135 -8.78 -4.81 0.94
N ILE A 136 -9.09 -6.06 0.60
CA ILE A 136 -9.45 -6.48 -0.75
C ILE A 136 -10.93 -6.86 -0.75
N SER A 137 -11.73 -6.16 -1.56
CA SER A 137 -13.15 -6.47 -1.74
C SER A 137 -13.34 -7.52 -2.85
N LEU A 138 -13.87 -8.68 -2.50
CA LEU A 138 -14.21 -9.78 -3.41
C LEU A 138 -15.71 -10.06 -3.37
N GLN A 139 -16.21 -10.86 -4.33
CA GLN A 139 -17.62 -11.24 -4.37
C GLN A 139 -18.08 -12.02 -3.13
N GLN A 140 -17.18 -12.79 -2.52
CA GLN A 140 -17.45 -13.65 -1.37
C GLN A 140 -17.26 -12.94 -0.02
N GLY A 141 -16.80 -11.68 -0.02
CA GLY A 141 -16.51 -10.91 1.20
C GLY A 141 -15.22 -10.09 1.09
N GLU A 142 -14.73 -9.65 2.24
CA GLU A 142 -13.50 -8.87 2.33
C GLU A 142 -12.34 -9.71 2.88
N ILE A 143 -11.15 -9.49 2.33
CA ILE A 143 -9.90 -10.03 2.86
C ILE A 143 -9.11 -8.88 3.45
N ILE A 144 -8.65 -9.04 4.70
CA ILE A 144 -7.61 -8.19 5.29
C ILE A 144 -6.28 -8.90 5.11
N MET A 145 -5.27 -8.18 4.60
CA MET A 145 -3.98 -8.74 4.22
C MET A 145 -2.84 -7.89 4.74
N ASP A 146 -1.79 -8.54 5.22
CA ASP A 146 -0.51 -7.90 5.55
C ASP A 146 0.27 -7.61 4.26
N PRO A 147 0.63 -6.33 3.97
CA PRO A 147 1.41 -6.00 2.78
C PRO A 147 2.87 -6.48 2.81
N LEU A 148 3.45 -6.81 3.96
CA LEU A 148 4.82 -7.33 4.05
C LEU A 148 4.92 -8.77 3.56
N THR A 149 3.91 -9.59 3.85
CA THR A 149 3.95 -11.05 3.63
C THR A 149 2.92 -11.54 2.61
N GLY A 150 1.88 -10.75 2.34
CA GLY A 150 0.73 -11.15 1.54
C GLY A 150 -0.21 -12.11 2.27
N GLU A 151 -0.01 -12.36 3.56
CA GLU A 151 -0.85 -13.26 4.35
C GLU A 151 -2.21 -12.63 4.67
N SER A 152 -3.26 -13.44 4.58
CA SER A 152 -4.61 -13.03 4.99
C SER A 152 -4.73 -13.13 6.50
N LEU A 153 -5.20 -12.06 7.14
CA LEU A 153 -5.37 -11.99 8.59
C LEU A 153 -6.80 -12.38 8.97
N SER A 154 -6.90 -13.34 9.89
CA SER A 154 -8.19 -13.73 10.49
C SER A 154 -8.70 -12.66 11.46
N LYS A 155 -10.00 -12.69 11.75
CA LYS A 155 -10.62 -11.80 12.75
C LYS A 155 -9.95 -11.90 14.12
N ASN A 156 -9.55 -13.11 14.53
CA ASN A 156 -8.90 -13.33 15.83
C ASN A 156 -7.51 -12.67 15.86
N GLN A 157 -6.70 -12.87 14.80
CA GLN A 157 -5.38 -12.21 14.71
C GLN A 157 -5.53 -10.68 14.74
N LEU A 158 -6.49 -10.14 14.00
CA LEU A 158 -6.76 -8.69 14.00
C LEU A 158 -7.18 -8.19 15.38
N GLN A 159 -7.97 -8.97 16.13
CA GLN A 159 -8.36 -8.62 17.49
C GLN A 159 -7.15 -8.65 18.44
N GLU A 160 -6.32 -9.70 18.37
CA GLU A 160 -5.08 -9.82 19.16
C GLU A 160 -4.11 -8.66 18.89
N MET A 161 -4.02 -8.19 17.65
CA MET A 161 -3.24 -7.01 17.28
C MET A 161 -3.84 -5.69 17.82
N LEU A 162 -5.16 -5.63 17.99
CA LEU A 162 -5.89 -4.43 18.43
C LEU A 162 -5.93 -4.28 19.96
N ASP A 163 -6.02 -5.39 20.69
CA ASP A 163 -6.22 -5.41 22.14
C ASP A 163 -5.18 -4.58 22.92
N PRO A 164 -3.87 -4.65 22.64
CA PRO A 164 -2.88 -3.83 23.33
C PRO A 164 -3.11 -2.32 23.16
N TYR A 165 -3.60 -1.91 21.99
CA TYR A 165 -3.93 -0.51 21.72
C TYR A 165 -5.17 -0.06 22.49
N LEU A 166 -6.24 -0.88 22.50
CA LEU A 166 -7.46 -0.58 23.25
C LEU A 166 -7.18 -0.46 24.75
N ASP A 167 -6.38 -1.40 25.28
CA ASP A 167 -5.94 -1.40 26.66
C ASP A 167 -5.15 -0.14 27.02
N ALA A 168 -4.16 0.23 26.19
CA ALA A 168 -3.35 1.43 26.41
C ALA A 168 -4.18 2.74 26.35
N LYS A 169 -5.32 2.72 25.64
CA LYS A 169 -6.27 3.85 25.55
C LYS A 169 -7.40 3.78 26.56
N GLY A 170 -7.48 2.72 27.38
CA GLY A 170 -8.53 2.54 28.38
C GLY A 170 -9.87 2.06 27.84
N TYR A 171 -9.94 1.61 26.58
CA TYR A 171 -11.14 1.02 25.98
C TYR A 171 -11.32 -0.43 26.43
N ARG A 172 -11.90 -0.63 27.61
CA ARG A 172 -12.11 -1.96 28.22
C ARG A 172 -13.59 -2.22 28.55
N GLY A 173 -13.96 -3.50 28.59
CA GLY A 173 -15.31 -3.94 28.96
C GLY A 173 -16.38 -3.30 28.06
N GLU A 174 -17.33 -2.58 28.68
CA GLU A 174 -18.43 -1.90 27.99
C GLU A 174 -17.97 -0.73 27.08
N LEU A 175 -16.75 -0.21 27.27
CA LEU A 175 -16.16 0.84 26.45
C LEU A 175 -15.30 0.30 25.30
N SER A 176 -15.26 -1.02 25.10
CA SER A 176 -14.48 -1.64 24.03
C SER A 176 -15.03 -1.22 22.66
N LEU A 177 -14.14 -0.74 21.79
CA LEU A 177 -14.49 -0.34 20.44
C LEU A 177 -14.43 -1.55 19.50
N PRO A 178 -15.45 -1.76 18.65
CA PRO A 178 -15.46 -2.89 17.74
C PRO A 178 -14.40 -2.78 16.65
N LEU A 179 -13.82 -3.92 16.26
CA LEU A 179 -12.76 -4.04 15.26
C LEU A 179 -13.06 -3.32 13.93
N ASN A 180 -14.32 -3.33 13.48
CA ASN A 180 -14.73 -2.73 12.20
C ASN A 180 -14.50 -1.20 12.13
N ILE A 181 -14.39 -0.51 13.27
CA ILE A 181 -14.03 0.92 13.31
C ILE A 181 -12.60 1.14 12.79
N PHE A 182 -11.71 0.19 13.04
CA PHE A 182 -10.28 0.25 12.68
C PHE A 182 -9.97 -0.35 11.31
N LEU A 183 -10.94 -0.98 10.65
CA LEU A 183 -10.79 -1.59 9.32
C LEU A 183 -11.35 -0.72 8.18
N ARG A 184 -11.56 0.57 8.44
CA ARG A 184 -12.01 1.53 7.42
C ARG A 184 -10.89 1.76 6.42
N ALA A 185 -11.27 1.80 5.14
CA ALA A 185 -10.34 2.20 4.08
C ALA A 185 -9.83 3.61 4.34
N SER A 186 -8.52 3.78 4.25
CA SER A 186 -7.86 5.08 4.30
C SER A 186 -7.95 5.76 2.93
N SER A 187 -8.19 7.07 2.96
CA SER A 187 -8.06 7.95 1.80
C SER A 187 -6.59 8.07 1.37
N SER A 188 -6.36 8.48 0.12
CA SER A 188 -5.01 8.73 -0.40
C SER A 188 -4.25 9.75 0.47
N ARG A 189 -4.93 10.80 0.96
CA ARG A 189 -4.32 11.79 1.86
C ARG A 189 -3.92 11.20 3.20
N GLU A 190 -4.78 10.39 3.82
CA GLU A 190 -4.44 9.72 5.09
C GLU A 190 -3.25 8.78 4.91
N ILE A 191 -3.18 8.05 3.79
CA ILE A 191 -2.05 7.18 3.47
C ILE A 191 -0.77 8.01 3.32
N LEU A 192 -0.77 9.07 2.51
CA LEU A 192 0.38 9.94 2.32
C LEU A 192 0.83 10.65 3.60
N SER A 193 -0.09 11.03 4.48
CA SER A 193 0.26 11.69 5.75
C SER A 193 1.03 10.79 6.72
N ARG A 194 1.01 9.47 6.49
CA ARG A 194 1.72 8.45 7.29
C ARG A 194 2.93 7.87 6.56
N PHE A 195 3.13 8.24 5.29
CA PHE A 195 4.18 7.77 4.41
C PHE A 195 5.44 8.61 4.60
#